data_AF-A0A919KJ19-F1
#
_entry.id   AF-A0A919KJ19-F1
#
_cell.length_a   1.000
_cell.length_b   1.000
_cell.length_c   1.000
_cell.angle_alpha   90.00
_cell.angle_beta   90.00
_cell.angle_gamma   90.00
#
_symmetry.space_group_name_H-M   'P 1'
#
loop_
_entity.id
_entity.type
_entity.pdbx_description
1 polymer ?
#
loop_
_entity_poly.entity_id
_entity_poly.type
_entity_poly.pdbx_seq_one_letter_code
_entity_poly.pdbx_strand_id
1 'polypeptide(L)'
;MLIAQGDSVARAAEAEGMPDARTIFRWLATDDPEGKLGFEAFRQQYVRAREIRADARFERVDDIMLKVEQGEIDPAAARVMLDAIKWQAGKENAKRYGEAVTLKGDKDSPLHLRTVRELTDEELAAIAAGGLRGTE
;
A
#
# COMPACT_ATOMS: atom_id res chain seq x y z
N MET A 1 6.14 12.76 14.08
CA MET A 1 6.82 11.48 13.78
C MET A 1 7.39 11.59 12.36
N LEU A 2 8.70 11.46 12.17
CA LEU A 2 9.41 11.78 10.92
C LEU A 2 8.87 10.99 9.70
N ILE A 3 8.52 9.70 9.88
CA ILE A 3 7.97 8.87 8.80
C ILE A 3 6.67 9.44 8.25
N ALA A 4 5.75 9.87 9.12
CA ALA A 4 4.47 10.44 8.70
C ALA A 4 4.64 11.76 7.93
N GLN A 5 5.78 12.44 8.06
CA GLN A 5 6.11 13.69 7.35
C GLN A 5 6.74 13.45 5.96
N GLY A 6 6.81 12.19 5.50
CA GLY A 6 7.38 11.84 4.19
C GLY A 6 8.71 11.08 4.25
N ASP A 7 9.41 11.12 5.39
CA ASP A 7 10.77 10.57 5.50
C ASP A 7 10.82 9.05 5.46
N SER A 8 11.91 8.52 4.90
CA SER A 8 12.18 7.08 4.95
C SER A 8 12.60 6.66 6.34
N VAL A 9 12.50 5.36 6.63
CA VAL A 9 13.05 4.81 7.88
C VAL A 9 14.54 5.10 7.99
N ALA A 10 15.28 5.00 6.88
CA ALA A 10 16.70 5.35 6.84
C ALA A 10 16.94 6.81 7.26
N ARG A 11 16.20 7.75 6.65
CA ARG A 11 16.35 9.18 6.96
C ARG A 11 15.85 9.54 8.36
N ALA A 12 14.78 8.92 8.83
CA ALA A 12 14.30 9.11 10.19
C ALA A 12 15.30 8.58 11.23
N ALA A 13 16.04 7.51 10.92
CA ALA A 13 17.06 6.94 11.78
C ALA A 13 18.34 7.81 11.89
N GLU A 14 18.50 8.82 11.02
CA GLU A 14 19.61 9.77 11.10
C GLU A 14 19.39 10.86 12.17
N ALA A 15 18.16 11.00 12.70
CA ALA A 15 17.86 12.00 13.71
C ALA A 15 18.49 11.65 15.07
N GLU A 16 18.91 12.67 15.82
CA GLU A 16 19.54 12.51 17.13
C GLU A 16 18.61 11.74 18.09
N GLY A 17 19.16 10.73 18.77
CA GLY A 17 18.43 9.87 19.70
C GLY A 17 17.55 8.80 19.04
N MET A 18 17.51 8.71 17.71
CA MET A 18 16.80 7.62 17.02
C MET A 18 17.64 6.35 16.95
N PRO A 19 17.02 5.17 17.08
CA PRO A 19 17.67 3.91 16.75
C PRO A 19 18.00 3.85 15.26
N ASP A 20 19.04 3.10 14.92
CA ASP A 20 19.39 2.83 13.54
C ASP A 20 18.25 2.08 12.80
N ALA A 21 18.23 2.18 11.47
CA ALA A 21 17.17 1.59 10.66
C ALA A 21 17.05 0.06 10.83
N ARG A 22 18.16 -0.66 11.04
CA ARG A 22 18.15 -2.11 11.25
C ARG A 22 17.47 -2.45 12.58
N THR A 23 17.69 -1.66 13.62
CA THR A 23 17.00 -1.80 14.90
C THR A 23 15.50 -1.56 14.76
N ILE A 24 15.09 -0.51 14.02
CA ILE A 24 13.67 -0.24 13.74
C ILE A 24 13.02 -1.41 12.98
N PHE A 25 13.63 -1.91 11.92
CA PHE A 25 13.10 -3.04 11.16
C PHE A 25 13.04 -4.33 11.98
N ARG A 26 14.01 -4.54 12.89
CA ARG A 26 13.95 -5.66 13.84
C ARG A 26 12.72 -5.56 14.73
N TRP A 27 12.44 -4.41 15.33
CA TRP A 27 11.25 -4.22 16.17
C TRP A 27 9.94 -4.44 15.41
N LEU A 28 9.86 -4.04 14.14
CA LEU A 28 8.70 -4.32 13.30
C LEU A 28 8.51 -5.81 13.03
N ALA A 29 9.60 -6.59 12.97
CA ALA A 29 9.57 -8.02 12.69
C ALA A 29 9.45 -8.90 13.95
N THR A 30 9.63 -8.35 15.15
CA THR A 30 9.59 -9.12 16.40
C THR A 30 8.15 -9.36 16.84
N ASP A 31 7.72 -10.62 16.93
CA ASP A 31 6.44 -10.98 17.52
C ASP A 31 6.39 -10.66 19.02
N ASP A 32 5.22 -10.22 19.49
CA ASP A 32 4.95 -9.93 20.91
C ASP A 32 3.54 -10.44 21.27
N PRO A 33 3.34 -11.77 21.27
CA PRO A 33 2.02 -12.38 21.40
C PRO A 33 1.33 -12.06 22.74
N GLU A 34 2.11 -11.69 23.76
CA GLU A 34 1.60 -11.31 25.09
C GLU A 34 1.55 -9.79 25.29
N GLY A 35 1.97 -8.99 24.30
CA GLY A 35 1.93 -7.53 24.32
C GLY A 35 2.83 -6.88 25.39
N LYS A 36 3.84 -7.60 25.89
CA LYS A 36 4.65 -7.18 27.05
C LYS A 36 5.72 -6.16 26.69
N LEU A 37 6.13 -6.11 25.42
CA LEU A 37 7.24 -5.30 24.93
C LEU A 37 6.76 -4.11 24.09
N GLY A 38 5.44 -3.99 23.88
CA GLY A 38 4.81 -2.88 23.16
C GLY A 38 5.07 -2.89 21.64
N PHE A 39 5.62 -3.99 21.09
CA PHE A 39 5.96 -4.07 19.66
C PHE A 39 4.71 -4.09 18.78
N GLU A 40 3.60 -4.65 19.27
CA GLU A 40 2.32 -4.61 18.55
C GLU A 40 1.81 -3.18 18.38
N ALA A 41 1.79 -2.40 19.48
CA ALA A 41 1.40 -0.99 19.42
C ALA A 41 2.35 -0.18 18.50
N PHE A 42 3.65 -0.48 18.53
CA PHE A 42 4.63 0.13 17.64
C PHE A 42 4.37 -0.19 16.16
N ARG A 43 4.09 -1.45 15.80
CA ARG A 43 3.71 -1.83 14.43
C ARG A 43 2.47 -1.10 13.95
N GLN A 44 1.43 -1.02 14.78
CA GLN A 44 0.20 -0.32 14.42
C GLN A 44 0.45 1.18 14.17
N GLN A 45 1.24 1.83 15.04
CA GLN A 45 1.65 3.21 14.83
C GLN A 45 2.49 3.38 13.56
N TYR A 46 3.38 2.44 13.28
CA TYR A 46 4.18 2.43 12.06
C TYR A 46 3.32 2.32 10.80
N VAL A 47 2.35 1.39 10.77
CA VAL A 47 1.40 1.24 9.66
C VAL A 47 0.63 2.54 9.43
N ARG A 48 0.04 3.11 10.49
CA ARG A 48 -0.67 4.38 10.40
C ARG A 48 0.22 5.52 9.92
N ALA A 49 1.47 5.55 10.34
CA ALA A 49 2.41 6.54 9.86
C ALA A 49 2.79 6.35 8.38
N ARG A 50 2.88 5.11 7.89
CA ARG A 50 3.07 4.83 6.46
C ARG A 50 1.86 5.30 5.66
N GLU A 51 0.65 5.14 6.17
CA GLU A 51 -0.56 5.67 5.52
C GLU A 51 -0.53 7.20 5.42
N ILE A 52 -0.18 7.91 6.50
CA ILE A 52 -0.07 9.39 6.52
C ILE A 52 1.09 9.86 5.63
N ARG A 53 2.19 9.09 5.60
CA ARG A 53 3.34 9.37 4.74
C ARG A 53 2.96 9.38 3.26
N ALA A 54 2.02 8.53 2.85
CA ALA A 54 1.50 8.53 1.49
C ALA A 54 0.92 9.91 1.14
N ASP A 55 0.08 10.46 2.03
CA ASP A 55 -0.48 11.80 1.87
C ASP A 55 0.65 12.86 1.80
N ALA A 56 1.58 12.85 2.76
CA ALA A 56 2.67 13.84 2.81
C ALA A 56 3.59 13.82 1.58
N ARG A 57 3.80 12.65 0.97
CA ARG A 57 4.56 12.53 -0.29
C ARG A 57 3.75 12.91 -1.51
N PHE A 58 2.46 12.64 -1.48
CA PHE A 58 1.56 13.05 -2.55
C PHE A 58 1.50 14.58 -2.64
N GLU A 59 1.42 15.29 -1.52
CA GLU A 59 1.46 16.77 -1.47
C GLU A 59 2.77 17.35 -2.05
N ARG A 60 3.88 16.59 -2.07
CA ARG A 60 5.15 17.04 -2.70
C ARG A 60 5.09 17.06 -4.23
N VAL A 61 4.08 16.42 -4.85
CA VAL A 61 3.91 16.43 -6.31
C VAL A 61 3.77 17.86 -6.83
N ASP A 62 3.02 18.71 -6.13
CA ASP A 62 2.78 20.10 -6.54
C ASP A 62 4.09 20.91 -6.56
N ASP A 63 4.95 20.73 -5.55
CA ASP A 63 6.29 21.37 -5.50
C ASP A 63 7.20 20.88 -6.63
N ILE A 64 7.16 19.58 -6.95
CA ILE A 64 7.92 19.04 -8.10
C ILE A 64 7.41 19.64 -9.41
N MET A 65 6.09 19.75 -9.59
CA MET A 65 5.50 20.35 -10.78
C MET A 65 5.91 21.82 -10.95
N LEU A 66 5.83 22.61 -9.87
CA LEU A 66 6.25 24.01 -9.88
C LEU A 66 7.72 24.16 -10.27
N LYS A 67 8.60 23.32 -9.72
CA LYS A 67 10.04 23.34 -10.04
C LYS A 67 10.34 22.95 -11.49
N VAL A 68 9.53 22.08 -12.10
CA VAL A 68 9.63 21.79 -13.53
C VAL A 68 9.23 23.00 -14.36
N GLU A 69 8.12 23.67 -14.02
CA GLU A 69 7.67 24.88 -14.71
C GLU A 69 8.70 26.01 -14.66
N GLN A 70 9.40 26.13 -13.53
CA GLN A 70 10.47 27.11 -13.31
C GLN A 70 11.81 26.72 -13.97
N GLY A 71 11.93 25.49 -14.51
CA GLY A 71 13.15 24.98 -15.11
C GLY A 71 14.24 24.59 -14.10
N GLU A 72 13.89 24.42 -12.82
CA GLU A 72 14.82 23.99 -11.76
C GLU A 72 15.08 22.48 -11.78
N ILE A 73 14.14 21.70 -12.30
CA ILE A 73 14.21 20.24 -12.40
C ILE A 73 13.99 19.83 -13.86
N ASP A 74 14.85 18.94 -14.34
CA ASP A 74 14.68 18.30 -15.64
C ASP A 74 13.34 17.51 -15.71
N PRO A 75 12.50 17.71 -16.74
CA PRO A 75 11.20 17.03 -16.84
C PRO A 75 11.28 15.50 -16.82
N ALA A 76 12.35 14.89 -17.36
CA ALA A 76 12.50 13.43 -17.33
C ALA A 76 12.85 12.93 -15.92
N ALA A 77 13.70 13.65 -15.20
CA ALA A 77 13.95 13.38 -13.78
C ALA A 77 12.69 13.55 -12.94
N ALA A 78 11.91 14.61 -13.18
CA ALA A 78 10.63 14.83 -12.50
C ALA A 78 9.65 13.68 -12.72
N ARG A 79 9.54 13.19 -13.96
CA ARG A 79 8.68 12.05 -14.28
C ARG A 79 9.04 10.81 -13.44
N VAL A 80 10.33 10.48 -13.31
CA VAL A 80 10.78 9.35 -12.47
C VAL A 80 10.37 9.55 -11.01
N MET A 81 10.50 10.78 -10.48
CA MET A 81 10.10 11.08 -9.10
C MET A 81 8.58 10.95 -8.90
N LEU A 82 7.78 11.48 -9.83
CA LEU A 82 6.32 11.40 -9.78
C LEU A 82 5.82 9.96 -9.87
N ASP A 83 6.40 9.15 -10.76
CA ASP A 83 6.07 7.72 -10.89
C ASP A 83 6.41 6.95 -9.60
N ALA A 84 7.58 7.24 -9.01
CA ALA A 84 7.96 6.65 -7.73
C ALA A 84 7.02 7.04 -6.59
N ILE A 85 6.60 8.31 -6.51
CA ILE A 85 5.63 8.79 -5.51
C ILE A 85 4.29 8.09 -5.71
N LYS A 86 3.76 8.04 -6.94
CA LYS A 86 2.49 7.38 -7.26
C LYS A 86 2.53 5.91 -6.83
N TRP A 87 3.58 5.18 -7.22
CA TRP A 87 3.73 3.77 -6.85
C TRP A 87 3.83 3.57 -5.34
N GLN A 88 4.64 4.38 -4.65
CA GLN A 88 4.80 4.28 -3.19
C GLN A 88 3.50 4.59 -2.45
N ALA A 89 2.81 5.68 -2.81
CA ALA A 89 1.54 6.06 -2.19
C ALA A 89 0.47 4.96 -2.38
N GLY A 90 0.40 4.35 -3.56
CA GLY A 90 -0.50 3.23 -3.82
C GLY A 90 -0.20 1.96 -3.01
N LYS A 91 1.06 1.74 -2.59
CA LYS A 91 1.43 0.65 -1.68
C LYS A 91 1.26 1.01 -0.21
N GLU A 92 1.48 2.27 0.16
CA GLU A 92 1.39 2.76 1.53
C GLU A 92 -0.05 3.01 1.98
N ASN A 93 -0.94 3.40 1.07
CA ASN A 93 -2.36 3.63 1.33
C ASN A 93 -3.20 3.27 0.10
N ALA A 94 -3.31 1.95 -0.15
CA ALA A 94 -4.02 1.40 -1.31
C ALA A 94 -5.49 1.80 -1.38
N LYS A 95 -6.13 2.07 -0.24
CA LYS A 95 -7.52 2.51 -0.18
C LYS A 95 -7.73 3.89 -0.83
N ARG A 96 -6.76 4.80 -0.70
CA ARG A 96 -6.85 6.18 -1.25
C ARG A 96 -6.16 6.33 -2.59
N TYR A 97 -4.99 5.73 -2.74
CA TYR A 97 -4.10 5.94 -3.90
C TYR A 97 -3.87 4.68 -4.73
N GLY A 98 -4.47 3.55 -4.35
CA GLY A 98 -4.41 2.32 -5.14
C GLY A 98 -5.21 2.46 -6.43
N GLU A 99 -4.77 1.75 -7.46
CA GLU A 99 -5.53 1.67 -8.70
C GLU A 99 -6.79 0.82 -8.48
N ALA A 100 -7.95 1.37 -8.82
CA ALA A 100 -9.23 0.69 -8.79
C ALA A 100 -9.74 0.55 -10.22
N VAL A 101 -10.14 -0.67 -10.60
CA VAL A 101 -10.70 -0.96 -11.92
C VAL A 101 -12.08 -1.57 -11.73
N THR A 102 -13.06 -1.04 -12.47
CA THR A 102 -14.40 -1.62 -12.56
C THR A 102 -14.43 -2.60 -13.71
N LEU A 103 -14.72 -3.87 -13.43
CA LEU A 103 -14.93 -4.88 -14.46
C LEU A 103 -16.37 -4.78 -14.99
N LYS A 104 -16.52 -4.79 -16.32
CA LYS A 104 -17.80 -4.80 -17.01
C LYS A 104 -17.86 -6.04 -17.90
N GLY A 105 -18.94 -6.80 -17.82
CA GLY A 105 -19.23 -7.88 -18.76
C GLY A 105 -19.81 -7.34 -20.06
N ASP A 106 -19.50 -8.01 -21.17
CA ASP A 106 -20.12 -7.74 -22.46
C ASP A 106 -20.85 -8.98 -23.00
N LYS A 107 -21.29 -8.92 -24.26
CA LYS A 107 -22.06 -10.01 -24.89
C LYS A 107 -21.21 -11.25 -25.15
N ASP A 108 -19.94 -11.08 -25.47
CA ASP A 108 -19.00 -12.17 -25.82
C ASP A 108 -18.27 -12.67 -24.56
N SER A 109 -18.28 -11.90 -23.48
CA SER A 109 -17.71 -12.21 -22.16
C SER A 109 -18.56 -11.62 -21.03
N PRO A 110 -19.75 -12.20 -20.74
CA PRO A 110 -20.62 -11.72 -19.69
C PRO A 110 -20.06 -12.02 -18.29
N LEU A 111 -20.33 -11.13 -17.33
CA LEU A 111 -20.05 -11.40 -15.92
C LEU A 111 -21.14 -12.34 -15.36
N HIS A 112 -20.76 -13.57 -15.06
CA HIS A 112 -21.65 -14.54 -14.42
C HIS A 112 -21.67 -14.33 -12.90
N LEU A 113 -22.67 -13.58 -12.43
CA LEU A 113 -22.95 -13.42 -11.01
C LEU A 113 -24.06 -14.41 -10.61
N ARG A 114 -23.69 -15.50 -9.93
CA ARG A 114 -24.66 -16.42 -9.30
C ARG A 114 -24.66 -16.18 -7.81
N THR A 115 -25.84 -16.11 -7.21
CA THR A 115 -25.95 -16.03 -5.74
C THR A 115 -25.86 -17.42 -5.12
N VAL A 116 -25.43 -17.51 -3.86
CA VAL A 116 -25.34 -18.80 -3.13
C VAL A 116 -26.67 -19.56 -3.14
N ARG A 117 -27.80 -18.86 -3.22
CA ARG A 117 -29.16 -19.44 -3.26
C ARG A 117 -29.51 -20.11 -4.58
N GLU A 118 -28.75 -19.81 -5.64
CA GLU A 118 -28.93 -20.37 -6.99
C GLU A 118 -27.99 -21.57 -7.24
N LEU A 119 -27.22 -21.98 -6.22
CA LEU A 119 -26.36 -23.15 -6.27
C LEU A 119 -27.09 -24.35 -5.68
N THR A 120 -26.92 -25.50 -6.31
CA THR A 120 -27.36 -26.78 -5.76
C THR A 120 -26.45 -27.21 -4.60
N ASP A 121 -26.94 -28.11 -3.75
CA ASP A 121 -26.15 -28.66 -2.65
C ASP A 121 -24.88 -29.37 -3.14
N GLU A 122 -24.93 -29.98 -4.33
CA GLU A 122 -23.78 -30.63 -4.97
C GLU A 122 -22.73 -29.60 -5.43
N GLU A 123 -23.15 -28.49 -6.06
CA GLU A 123 -22.26 -27.40 -6.45
C GLU A 123 -21.62 -26.72 -5.22
N LEU A 124 -22.39 -26.53 -4.14
CA LEU A 124 -21.89 -25.99 -2.87
C LEU A 124 -20.85 -26.92 -2.24
N ALA A 125 -21.13 -28.23 -2.22
CA ALA A 125 -20.20 -29.22 -1.73
C ALA A 125 -18.90 -29.26 -2.56
N ALA A 126 -19.00 -29.12 -3.89
CA ALA A 126 -17.83 -29.07 -4.78
C ALA A 126 -16.93 -27.85 -4.51
N ILE A 127 -17.53 -26.66 -4.30
CA ILE A 127 -16.79 -25.45 -3.92
C ILE A 127 -16.11 -25.64 -2.55
N ALA A 128 -16.84 -26.17 -1.57
CA ALA A 128 -16.30 -26.42 -0.22
C ALA A 128 -15.16 -27.46 -0.22
N ALA A 129 -15.19 -28.42 -1.15
CA ALA A 129 -14.14 -29.42 -1.35
C ALA A 129 -12.93 -28.90 -2.15
N GLY A 130 -12.89 -27.61 -2.53
CA GLY A 130 -11.78 -27.00 -3.27
C GLY A 130 -11.80 -27.25 -4.78
N GLY A 131 -12.92 -27.71 -5.33
CA GLY A 131 -13.10 -28.05 -6.74
C GLY A 131 -13.39 -26.85 -7.63
N LEU A 132 -12.40 -25.97 -7.84
CA LEU A 132 -12.37 -25.08 -9.01
C LEU A 132 -11.06 -25.31 -9.76
N ARG A 133 -10.95 -26.47 -10.43
CA ARG A 133 -10.08 -26.54 -11.61
C ARG A 133 -10.91 -26.00 -12.75
N GLY A 134 -10.57 -24.79 -13.21
CA GLY A 134 -11.13 -24.25 -14.45
C GLY A 134 -10.87 -25.24 -15.56
N THR A 135 -11.93 -25.74 -16.17
CA THR A 135 -11.87 -26.38 -17.48
C THR A 135 -11.79 -25.26 -18.49
N GLU A 136 -10.60 -25.07 -19.06
CA GLU A 136 -10.42 -24.40 -20.36
C GLU A 136 -11.14 -25.18 -21.47
#